data_AF-A0A368UWX8-F1
#
_entry.id   AF-A0A368UWX8-F1
#
_cell.length_a   1.000
_cell.length_b   1.000
_cell.length_c   1.000
_cell.angle_alpha   90.00
_cell.angle_beta   90.00
_cell.angle_gamma   90.00
#
_symmetry.space_group_name_H-M   'P 1'
#
loop_
_entity.id
_entity.type
_entity.pdbx_description
1 polymer ?
#
loop_
_entity_poly.entity_id
_entity_poly.type
_entity_poly.pdbx_seq_one_letter_code
_entity_poly.pdbx_strand_id
1 'polypeptide(L)'
;MAALIYTTTKFNEPGLISKEMYEVLKMKYNNDNNYNLVSEHDSFQDMVGSYYLWMIISFVVMIMGFGLGEGITTVIGGFAMMSLITSVIYYISEAPSKSKFVKERNIYLTKLESVIKESVDYDDFTMFYKIIDFGGSSKSYILTKRRQR
;
A
#
# COMPACT_ATOMS: atom_id res chain seq x y z
N MET A 1 18.54 20.26 -16.48
CA MET A 1 18.57 19.05 -15.63
C MET A 1 17.13 18.66 -15.33
N ALA A 2 16.64 17.56 -15.89
CA ALA A 2 15.31 17.05 -15.55
C ALA A 2 15.39 16.40 -14.16
N ALA A 3 14.74 17.01 -13.16
CA ALA A 3 14.58 16.39 -11.85
C ALA A 3 13.57 15.25 -11.99
N LEU A 4 14.02 14.01 -11.87
CA LEU A 4 13.14 12.86 -11.68
C LEU A 4 12.41 13.06 -10.35
N ILE A 5 11.15 13.50 -10.41
CA ILE A 5 10.30 13.65 -9.22
C ILE A 5 9.89 12.23 -8.81
N TYR A 6 10.63 11.65 -7.86
CA TYR A 6 10.23 10.40 -7.19
C TYR A 6 9.01 10.69 -6.31
N THR A 7 7.80 10.39 -6.76
CA THR A 7 6.61 10.43 -5.92
C THR A 7 6.65 9.26 -4.95
N THR A 8 7.22 9.46 -3.76
CA THR A 8 7.15 8.47 -2.69
C THR A 8 5.72 8.38 -2.18
N THR A 9 4.97 7.35 -2.56
CA THR A 9 3.73 6.96 -1.87
C THR A 9 4.09 6.49 -0.46
N LYS A 10 3.78 7.30 0.55
CA LYS A 10 3.92 6.95 1.97
C LYS A 10 2.54 6.72 2.56
N PHE A 11 2.42 5.70 3.41
CA PHE A 11 1.19 5.51 4.17
C PHE A 11 1.18 6.52 5.31
N ASN A 12 0.23 7.46 5.27
CA ASN A 12 -0.03 8.33 6.40
C ASN A 12 -1.08 7.64 7.27
N GLU A 13 -0.66 7.20 8.45
CA GLU A 13 -1.56 6.61 9.43
C GLU A 13 -2.71 7.60 9.71
N PRO A 14 -3.98 7.19 9.52
CA PRO A 14 -5.09 8.01 9.96
C PRO A 14 -5.01 8.18 11.47
N GLY A 15 -5.40 9.37 11.94
CA GLY A 15 -5.57 9.64 13.36
C GLY A 15 -6.67 8.78 13.98
N LEU A 16 -6.93 9.00 15.27
CA LEU A 16 -7.96 8.29 16.02
C LEU A 16 -9.31 8.34 15.27
N ILE A 17 -9.89 7.18 14.97
CA ILE A 17 -11.17 7.08 14.25
C ILE A 17 -12.31 7.64 15.11
N SER A 18 -13.32 8.23 14.45
CA SER A 18 -14.51 8.75 15.15
C SER A 18 -15.30 7.62 15.81
N LYS A 19 -16.05 7.96 16.86
CA LYS A 19 -16.92 7.01 17.56
C LYS A 19 -17.95 6.35 16.64
N GLU A 20 -18.53 7.13 15.74
CA GLU A 20 -19.47 6.65 14.71
C GLU A 20 -18.82 5.58 13.81
N MET A 21 -17.58 5.83 13.36
CA MET A 21 -16.86 4.88 12.50
C MET A 21 -16.48 3.60 13.26
N TYR A 22 -16.10 3.73 14.54
CA TYR A 22 -15.84 2.60 15.43
C TYR A 22 -17.09 1.73 15.61
N GLU A 23 -18.25 2.32 15.90
CA GLU A 23 -19.50 1.59 16.09
C GLU A 23 -19.92 0.86 14.80
N VAL A 24 -19.76 1.50 13.63
CA VAL A 24 -20.03 0.86 12.33
C VAL A 24 -19.10 -0.33 12.08
N LEU A 25 -17.80 -0.18 12.35
CA LEU A 25 -16.83 -1.27 12.18
C LEU A 25 -17.13 -2.42 13.13
N LYS A 26 -17.43 -2.11 14.40
CA LYS A 26 -17.76 -3.11 15.41
C LYS A 26 -19.05 -3.86 15.07
N MET A 27 -20.06 -3.15 14.58
CA MET A 27 -21.29 -3.78 14.10
C MET A 27 -21.01 -4.75 12.93
N LYS A 28 -20.15 -4.36 11.99
CA LYS A 28 -19.72 -5.25 10.88
C LYS A 28 -18.98 -6.48 11.39
N TYR A 29 -18.05 -6.33 12.33
CA TYR A 29 -17.35 -7.46 12.96
C TYR A 29 -18.28 -8.41 13.71
N ASN A 30 -19.30 -7.88 14.40
CA ASN A 30 -20.26 -8.70 15.12
C ASN A 30 -21.25 -9.43 14.19
N ASN A 31 -21.55 -8.84 13.03
CA ASN A 31 -22.51 -9.39 12.08
C ASN A 31 -21.87 -10.36 11.06
N ASP A 32 -20.57 -10.25 10.81
CA ASP A 32 -19.84 -11.07 9.85
C ASP A 32 -18.55 -11.62 10.48
N ASN A 33 -18.57 -12.93 10.80
CA ASN A 33 -17.42 -13.65 11.38
C ASN A 33 -16.19 -13.67 10.47
N ASN A 34 -16.34 -13.39 9.16
CA ASN A 34 -15.25 -13.36 8.19
C ASN A 34 -14.89 -11.93 7.76
N TYR A 35 -15.43 -10.90 8.41
CA TYR A 35 -15.08 -9.53 8.08
C TYR A 35 -13.60 -9.28 8.34
N ASN A 36 -12.88 -8.88 7.30
CA ASN A 36 -11.47 -8.55 7.33
C ASN A 36 -11.30 -7.11 6.86
N LEU A 37 -10.70 -6.25 7.69
CA LEU A 37 -10.45 -4.85 7.32
C LEU A 37 -9.40 -4.76 6.20
N VAL A 38 -8.54 -5.76 6.09
CA VAL A 38 -7.59 -5.91 4.99
C VAL A 38 -8.32 -6.59 3.83
N SER A 39 -9.01 -5.80 2.99
CA SER A 39 -9.64 -6.36 1.79
C SER A 39 -8.57 -6.99 0.89
N GLU A 40 -8.80 -8.22 0.42
CA GLU A 40 -7.90 -8.95 -0.50
C GLU A 40 -7.70 -8.22 -1.85
N HIS A 41 -8.60 -7.32 -2.25
CA HIS A 41 -8.61 -6.64 -3.54
C HIS A 41 -7.66 -5.44 -3.67
N ASP A 42 -6.91 -5.11 -2.62
CA ASP A 42 -5.87 -4.07 -2.66
C ASP A 42 -4.47 -4.69 -2.51
N SER A 43 -4.25 -5.83 -3.15
CA SER A 43 -2.95 -6.49 -3.13
C SER A 43 -1.95 -5.72 -4.03
N PHE A 44 -0.67 -5.78 -3.70
CA PHE A 44 0.40 -5.23 -4.56
C PHE A 44 0.30 -5.78 -6.00
N GLN A 45 -0.18 -7.02 -6.14
CA GLN A 45 -0.38 -7.67 -7.42
C GLN A 45 -1.49 -7.01 -8.25
N ASP A 46 -2.58 -6.55 -7.64
CA ASP A 46 -3.65 -5.83 -8.37
C ASP A 46 -3.18 -4.44 -8.83
N MET A 47 -2.37 -3.76 -8.00
CA MET A 47 -1.81 -2.45 -8.34
C MET A 47 -0.74 -2.49 -9.44
N VAL A 48 -0.04 -3.61 -9.57
CA VAL A 48 1.15 -3.73 -10.45
C VAL A 48 0.93 -4.72 -11.60
N GLY A 49 -0.13 -5.52 -11.54
CA GLY A 49 -0.44 -6.58 -12.52
C GLY A 49 -0.64 -6.05 -13.93
N SER A 50 -1.28 -4.89 -14.09
CA SER A 50 -1.44 -4.25 -15.40
C SER A 50 -0.10 -3.83 -16.02
N TYR A 51 0.81 -3.26 -15.22
CA TYR A 51 2.15 -2.89 -15.66
C TYR A 51 3.01 -4.10 -16.05
N TYR A 52 2.89 -5.19 -15.28
CA TYR A 52 3.57 -6.45 -15.58
C TYR A 52 3.11 -7.04 -16.92
N LEU A 53 1.80 -6.99 -17.19
CA LEU A 53 1.21 -7.42 -18.46
C LEU A 53 1.73 -6.60 -19.63
N TRP A 54 1.80 -5.26 -19.50
CA TRP A 54 2.38 -4.38 -20.51
C TRP A 54 3.87 -4.62 -20.76
N MET A 55 4.64 -4.95 -19.72
CA MET A 55 6.04 -5.35 -19.87
C MET A 55 6.17 -6.64 -20.68
N ILE A 56 5.35 -7.66 -20.40
CA ILE A 56 5.36 -8.92 -21.15
C ILE A 56 5.01 -8.68 -22.62
N ILE A 57 3.95 -7.91 -22.90
CA ILE A 57 3.55 -7.58 -24.28
C ILE A 57 4.70 -6.86 -24.99
N SER A 58 5.29 -5.84 -24.36
CA SER A 58 6.40 -5.08 -24.94
C SER A 58 7.62 -5.97 -25.21
N PHE A 59 7.90 -6.94 -24.34
CA PHE A 59 9.00 -7.89 -24.52
C PHE A 59 8.77 -8.82 -25.71
N VAL A 60 7.55 -9.37 -25.85
CA VAL A 60 7.19 -10.24 -26.97
C VAL A 60 7.27 -9.48 -28.29
N VAL A 61 6.72 -8.26 -28.34
CA VAL A 61 6.77 -7.40 -29.54
C VAL A 61 8.21 -7.03 -29.89
N MET A 62 9.06 -6.78 -28.90
CA MET A 62 10.49 -6.53 -29.13
C MET A 62 11.18 -7.74 -29.76
N ILE A 63 11.00 -8.95 -29.20
CA ILE A 63 11.60 -10.17 -29.75
C ILE A 63 11.12 -10.43 -31.17
N MET A 64 9.83 -10.25 -31.45
CA MET A 64 9.28 -10.42 -32.80
C MET A 64 9.81 -9.36 -33.77
N GLY A 65 9.92 -8.10 -33.33
CA GLY A 65 10.41 -6.99 -34.14
C GLY A 65 11.87 -7.15 -34.56
N PHE A 66 12.74 -7.61 -33.65
CA PHE A 66 14.15 -7.86 -33.95
C PHE A 66 14.41 -9.24 -34.57
N GLY A 67 13.58 -10.24 -34.25
CA GLY A 67 13.74 -11.62 -34.73
C GLY A 67 13.24 -11.86 -36.16
N LEU A 68 12.28 -11.07 -36.64
CA LEU A 68 11.73 -11.22 -38.00
C LEU A 68 12.53 -10.48 -39.09
N GLY A 69 13.50 -9.64 -38.71
CA GLY A 69 14.54 -9.12 -39.60
C GLY A 69 14.06 -8.19 -40.73
N GLU A 70 14.39 -6.91 -40.56
CA GLU A 70 14.40 -5.83 -41.56
C GLU A 70 13.09 -5.07 -41.87
N GLY A 71 13.24 -3.75 -42.03
CA GLY A 71 12.17 -2.82 -42.37
C GLY A 71 11.44 -2.24 -41.16
N ILE A 72 10.12 -2.08 -41.30
CA ILE A 72 9.24 -1.47 -40.29
C ILE A 72 9.21 -2.27 -38.97
N THR A 73 9.43 -3.59 -39.02
CA THR A 73 9.45 -4.49 -37.85
C THR A 73 10.57 -4.15 -36.87
N THR A 74 11.76 -3.78 -37.36
CA THR A 74 12.89 -3.33 -36.53
C THR A 74 12.57 -2.01 -35.83
N VAL A 75 11.86 -1.10 -36.52
CA VAL A 75 11.42 0.18 -35.94
C VAL A 75 10.40 -0.05 -34.82
N ILE A 76 9.42 -0.92 -35.05
CA ILE A 76 8.43 -1.33 -34.04
C ILE A 76 9.13 -2.00 -32.84
N GLY A 77 10.12 -2.86 -33.09
CA GLY A 77 10.93 -3.48 -32.05
C GLY A 77 11.69 -2.45 -31.20
N GLY A 78 12.23 -1.40 -31.83
CA GLY A 78 12.87 -0.28 -31.13
C GLY A 78 11.92 0.52 -30.24
N PHE A 79 10.70 0.80 -30.71
CA PHE A 79 9.66 1.44 -29.88
C PHE A 79 9.23 0.56 -28.71
N ALA A 80 9.07 -0.74 -28.95
CA ALA A 80 8.74 -1.70 -27.90
C ALA A 80 9.86 -1.79 -26.85
N MET A 81 11.12 -1.74 -27.26
CA MET A 81 12.27 -1.71 -26.36
C MET A 81 12.28 -0.43 -25.50
N MET A 82 12.02 0.74 -26.09
CA MET A 82 11.89 2.01 -25.34
C MET A 82 10.77 1.94 -24.31
N SER A 83 9.59 1.44 -24.70
CA SER A 83 8.44 1.21 -23.80
C SER A 83 8.79 0.29 -22.62
N LEU A 84 9.53 -0.79 -22.91
CA LEU A 84 9.96 -1.77 -21.92
C LEU A 84 10.95 -1.14 -20.92
N ILE A 85 11.94 -0.39 -21.40
CA ILE A 85 12.89 0.33 -20.55
C ILE A 85 12.16 1.33 -19.64
N THR A 86 11.24 2.13 -20.18
CA THR A 86 10.46 3.07 -19.35
C THR A 86 9.59 2.35 -18.33
N SER A 87 8.98 1.23 -18.70
CA SER A 87 8.15 0.42 -17.79
C SER A 87 8.98 -0.20 -16.67
N VAL A 88 10.20 -0.66 -16.97
CA VAL A 88 11.13 -1.21 -15.98
C VAL A 88 11.65 -0.13 -15.04
N ILE A 89 12.00 1.05 -15.55
CA ILE A 89 12.43 2.17 -14.70
C ILE A 89 11.29 2.60 -13.77
N TYR A 90 10.07 2.70 -14.28
CA TYR A 90 8.88 2.98 -13.48
C TYR A 90 8.65 1.91 -12.42
N TYR A 91 8.70 0.63 -12.80
CA TYR A 91 8.56 -0.49 -11.89
C TYR A 91 9.62 -0.46 -10.79
N ILE A 92 10.90 -0.31 -11.12
CA ILE A 92 11.99 -0.26 -10.12
C ILE A 92 11.83 0.96 -9.20
N SER A 93 11.35 2.08 -9.72
CA SER A 93 11.20 3.32 -8.95
C SER A 93 9.97 3.30 -8.03
N GLU A 94 8.86 2.72 -8.47
CA GLU A 94 7.58 2.75 -7.73
C GLU A 94 7.24 1.44 -7.00
N ALA A 95 7.71 0.28 -7.45
CA ALA A 95 7.48 -0.99 -6.77
C ALA A 95 7.94 -0.99 -5.31
N PRO A 96 9.14 -0.52 -4.94
CA PRO A 96 9.56 -0.52 -3.55
C PRO A 96 8.75 0.44 -2.68
N SER A 97 8.33 1.60 -3.21
CA SER A 97 7.51 2.55 -2.47
C SER A 97 6.08 2.03 -2.27
N LYS A 98 5.46 1.47 -3.32
CA LYS A 98 4.13 0.84 -3.24
C LYS A 98 4.13 -0.41 -2.36
N SER A 99 5.15 -1.25 -2.45
CA SER A 99 5.29 -2.43 -1.58
C SER A 99 5.38 -2.02 -0.11
N LYS A 100 6.18 -0.98 0.20
CA LYS A 100 6.28 -0.43 1.55
C LYS A 100 4.96 0.16 2.03
N PHE A 101 4.25 0.91 1.18
CA PHE A 101 2.91 1.44 1.48
C PHE A 101 1.92 0.32 1.83
N VAL A 102 1.82 -0.71 0.99
CA VAL A 102 0.90 -1.84 1.22
C VAL A 102 1.25 -2.56 2.53
N LYS A 103 2.54 -2.76 2.79
CA LYS A 103 3.00 -3.40 4.04
C LYS A 103 2.63 -2.56 5.27
N GLU A 104 2.94 -1.27 5.28
CA GLU A 104 2.64 -0.36 6.39
C GLU A 104 1.13 -0.24 6.64
N ARG A 105 0.35 -0.07 5.56
CA ARG A 105 -1.12 -0.04 5.62
C ARG A 105 -1.69 -1.34 6.19
N ASN A 106 -1.23 -2.50 5.71
CA ASN A 106 -1.75 -3.79 6.18
C ASN A 106 -1.40 -4.02 7.65
N ILE A 107 -0.18 -3.66 8.07
CA ILE A 107 0.21 -3.72 9.50
C ILE A 107 -0.71 -2.83 10.35
N TYR A 108 -0.97 -1.60 9.91
CA TYR A 108 -1.88 -0.68 10.60
C TYR A 108 -3.29 -1.27 10.70
N LEU A 109 -3.86 -1.73 9.59
CA LEU A 109 -5.22 -2.27 9.54
C LEU A 109 -5.38 -3.54 10.36
N THR A 110 -4.41 -4.45 10.34
CA THR A 110 -4.42 -5.66 11.19
C THR A 110 -4.36 -5.33 12.67
N LYS A 111 -3.52 -4.35 13.07
CA LYS A 111 -3.50 -3.87 14.46
C LYS A 111 -4.83 -3.23 14.84
N LEU A 112 -5.36 -2.35 13.98
CA LEU A 112 -6.63 -1.67 14.21
C LEU A 112 -7.78 -2.68 14.38
N GLU A 113 -7.82 -3.71 13.52
CA GLU A 113 -8.76 -4.82 13.61
C GLU A 113 -8.67 -5.54 14.95
N SER A 114 -7.45 -5.87 15.41
CA SER A 114 -7.24 -6.51 16.71
C SER A 114 -7.82 -5.66 17.85
N VAL A 115 -7.57 -4.35 17.82
CA VAL A 115 -8.06 -3.43 18.86
C VAL A 115 -9.59 -3.31 18.84
N ILE A 116 -10.19 -3.22 17.65
CA ILE A 116 -11.65 -3.11 17.52
C ILE A 116 -12.33 -4.39 18.03
N LYS A 117 -11.74 -5.56 17.75
CA LYS A 117 -12.25 -6.87 18.23
C LYS A 117 -12.15 -7.04 19.74
N GLU A 118 -11.05 -6.59 20.35
CA GLU A 118 -10.81 -6.73 21.79
C GLU A 118 -11.52 -5.68 22.64
N SER A 119 -11.66 -4.45 22.13
CA SER A 119 -12.29 -3.36 22.87
C SER A 119 -13.78 -3.63 23.14
N VAL A 120 -14.26 -3.29 24.34
CA VAL A 120 -15.69 -3.42 24.71
C VAL A 120 -16.50 -2.19 24.34
N ASP A 121 -15.91 -1.01 24.41
CA ASP A 121 -16.52 0.27 24.06
C ASP A 121 -15.49 1.23 23.42
N TYR A 122 -15.94 2.43 23.06
CA TYR A 122 -15.08 3.41 22.41
C TYR A 122 -13.97 3.93 23.33
N ASP A 123 -14.22 4.05 24.63
CA ASP A 123 -13.22 4.56 25.58
C ASP A 123 -12.09 3.55 25.73
N ASP A 124 -12.43 2.26 25.85
CA ASP A 124 -11.51 1.12 25.85
C ASP A 124 -10.71 1.05 24.54
N PHE A 125 -11.37 1.23 23.40
CA PHE A 125 -10.71 1.36 22.10
C PHE A 125 -9.68 2.51 22.09
N THR A 126 -10.03 3.70 22.59
CA THR A 126 -9.09 4.83 22.60
C THR A 126 -7.89 4.59 23.53
N MET A 127 -8.08 3.84 24.61
CA MET A 127 -7.01 3.48 25.53
C MET A 127 -6.02 2.52 24.87
N PHE A 128 -6.52 1.44 24.26
CA PHE A 128 -5.68 0.51 23.51
C PHE A 128 -4.99 1.16 22.31
N TYR A 129 -5.70 2.02 21.58
CA TYR A 129 -5.13 2.77 20.45
C TYR A 129 -3.94 3.65 20.86
N LYS A 130 -3.98 4.24 22.06
CA LYS A 130 -2.86 5.07 22.57
C LYS A 130 -1.69 4.26 23.09
N ILE A 131 -1.92 3.01 23.50
CA ILE A 131 -0.89 2.11 24.04
C ILE A 131 -0.14 1.41 22.91
N ILE A 132 -0.83 1.08 21.82
CA ILE A 132 -0.27 0.35 20.69
C ILE A 132 0.53 1.30 19.82
N ASP A 133 1.83 1.00 19.68
CA ASP A 133 2.67 1.65 18.68
C ASP A 133 2.31 1.09 17.30
N PHE A 134 1.64 1.92 16.48
CA PHE A 134 1.24 1.53 15.13
C PHE A 134 2.41 1.46 14.15
N GLY A 135 3.59 1.98 14.52
CA GLY A 135 4.84 1.81 13.77
C GLY A 135 5.18 2.96 12.81
N GLY A 136 4.33 3.99 12.73
CA GLY A 136 4.61 5.26 12.07
C GLY A 136 5.26 6.25 13.03
N SER A 137 6.39 6.84 12.61
CA SER A 137 7.13 7.85 13.37
C SER A 137 6.24 9.02 13.83
N SER A 138 5.82 8.98 15.09
CA SER A 138 5.51 10.16 15.90
C SER A 138 5.88 9.87 17.35
N LYS A 139 7.18 10.03 17.66
CA LYS A 139 7.59 10.27 19.04
C LYS A 139 7.01 11.61 19.48
N SER A 140 5.93 11.56 20.25
CA SER A 140 5.53 12.65 21.17
C SER A 140 4.77 12.04 22.35
N TYR A 141 5.47 11.52 23.35
CA TYR A 141 6.00 12.19 24.54
C TYR A 141 4.98 12.25 25.70
N ILE A 142 5.48 11.80 26.86
CA ILE A 142 5.10 12.20 28.23
C ILE A 142 4.06 11.33 28.95
N LEU A 143 4.55 10.19 29.46
CA LEU A 143 4.15 9.69 30.77
C LEU A 143 4.81 10.56 31.86
N THR A 144 4.24 11.74 32.15
CA THR A 144 4.38 12.35 33.48
C THR A 144 3.10 13.05 33.89
N LYS A 145 2.39 12.44 34.85
CA LYS A 145 2.16 13.14 36.11
C LYS A 145 2.05 12.14 37.26
N ARG A 146 3.08 12.18 38.11
CA ARG A 146 3.09 11.65 39.48
C ARG A 146 1.79 12.03 40.19
N ARG A 147 1.04 11.05 40.70
CA ARG A 147 0.29 11.22 41.95
C ARG A 147 1.20 10.80 43.09
N GLN A 148 1.84 11.79 43.72
CA GLN A 148 2.27 11.70 45.11
C GLN A 148 2.25 13.12 45.69
N ARG A 149 1.11 13.49 46.26
CA ARG A 149 0.94 13.89 47.67
C ARG A 149 -0.55 14.03 47.95
#